data_AF-A0A9X6NJQ6-F1
#
_entry.id   AF-A0A9X6NJQ6-F1
#
_cell.length_a   1.000
_cell.length_b   1.000
_cell.length_c   1.000
_cell.angle_alpha   90.00
_cell.angle_beta   90.00
_cell.angle_gamma   90.00
#
_symmetry.space_group_name_H-M   'P 1'
#
loop_
_entity.id
_entity.type
_entity.pdbx_description
1 polymer ?
#
loop_
_entity_poly.entity_id
_entity_poly.type
_entity_poly.pdbx_seq_one_letter_code
_entity_poly.pdbx_strand_id
1 'polypeptide(L)'
;MIKQMPQHQKEVNKYSTHINLSEDCMKQYENRRIEKLCRAEQDLAMGETPEGEKLTDPMRSVVPILLDQNYSSFDKLRIILLFILSKNGISEENLNKLIHHAQMTHEERNIVLNLQNLGINILSDGGAKRKQWTPHRKQHITAETLDLSRWTPIIKDLMQDGVEGRSDARCLDVRHFPFLHGHQRVHSGPSTAPKSVRYGNQNKGKAVAVARGGPRLIFFIVGGVTYAEMRAAYEVTKASGSWEIILGSTHIITPEAFLTDLSKLSAPHPIV
;
A
#
# COMPACT_ATOMS: atom_id res chain seq x y z
N MET A 1 -25.67 3.30 -33.82
CA MET A 1 -25.05 4.64 -33.66
C MET A 1 -23.58 4.71 -34.10
N ILE A 2 -22.73 3.68 -33.90
CA ILE A 2 -21.28 3.72 -34.19
C ILE A 2 -20.91 3.85 -35.69
N LYS A 3 -21.80 3.47 -36.61
CA LYS A 3 -21.53 3.52 -38.06
C LYS A 3 -21.52 4.93 -38.70
N GLN A 4 -21.90 5.98 -37.98
CA GLN A 4 -22.16 7.29 -38.62
C GLN A 4 -21.04 8.33 -38.49
N MET A 5 -19.97 8.11 -37.70
CA MET A 5 -18.90 9.11 -37.52
C MET A 5 -17.50 8.49 -37.32
N PRO A 6 -16.78 8.11 -38.40
CA PRO A 6 -15.46 7.46 -38.33
C PRO A 6 -14.40 8.29 -37.59
N GLN A 7 -14.52 9.61 -37.62
CA GLN A 7 -13.61 10.55 -36.96
C GLN A 7 -13.60 10.44 -35.42
N HIS A 8 -14.69 9.97 -34.80
CA HIS A 8 -14.77 9.75 -33.35
C HIS A 8 -14.52 8.30 -32.93
N GLN A 9 -14.22 7.39 -33.86
CA GLN A 9 -14.07 5.97 -33.56
C GLN A 9 -12.98 5.70 -32.51
N LYS A 10 -11.86 6.44 -32.54
CA LYS A 10 -10.79 6.32 -31.54
C LYS A 10 -11.23 6.74 -30.15
N GLU A 11 -12.04 7.79 -30.04
CA GLU A 11 -12.58 8.27 -28.76
C GLU A 11 -13.61 7.29 -28.21
N VAL A 12 -14.55 6.86 -29.06
CA VAL A 12 -15.56 5.83 -28.74
C VAL A 12 -14.91 4.55 -28.22
N ASN A 13 -13.83 4.09 -28.86
CA ASN A 13 -13.11 2.88 -28.42
C ASN A 13 -12.50 3.06 -27.01
N LYS A 14 -11.93 4.24 -26.71
CA LYS A 14 -11.39 4.53 -25.37
C LYS A 14 -12.48 4.52 -24.31
N TYR A 15 -13.60 5.22 -24.54
CA TYR A 15 -14.72 5.23 -23.60
C TYR A 15 -15.31 3.84 -23.40
N SER A 16 -15.55 3.09 -24.47
CA SER A 16 -16.07 1.72 -24.40
C SER A 16 -15.17 0.81 -23.57
N THR A 17 -13.84 0.95 -23.69
CA THR A 17 -12.90 0.16 -22.89
C THR A 17 -13.08 0.43 -21.39
N HIS A 18 -13.20 1.69 -20.98
CA HIS A 18 -13.38 2.05 -19.57
C HIS A 18 -14.76 1.68 -19.02
N ILE A 19 -15.81 1.78 -19.85
CA ILE A 19 -17.16 1.32 -19.49
C ILE A 19 -17.13 -0.19 -19.21
N ASN A 20 -16.61 -0.98 -20.15
CA ASN A 20 -16.53 -2.44 -20.00
C ASN A 20 -15.72 -2.84 -18.76
N LEU A 21 -14.58 -2.18 -18.52
CA LEU A 21 -13.77 -2.41 -17.32
C LEU A 21 -14.55 -2.13 -16.04
N SER A 22 -15.30 -1.02 -16.01
CA SER A 22 -16.09 -0.64 -14.83
C SER A 22 -17.24 -1.62 -14.59
N GLU A 23 -17.92 -2.04 -15.66
CA GLU A 23 -18.95 -3.08 -15.60
C GLU A 23 -18.38 -4.40 -15.07
N ASP A 24 -17.22 -4.83 -15.56
CA ASP A 24 -16.59 -6.07 -15.12
C ASP A 24 -16.14 -6.00 -13.65
N CYS A 25 -15.61 -4.85 -13.21
CA CYS A 25 -15.34 -4.62 -11.79
C CYS A 25 -16.60 -4.74 -10.94
N MET A 26 -17.72 -4.13 -11.35
CA MET A 26 -18.99 -4.19 -10.62
C MET A 26 -19.58 -5.61 -10.60
N LYS A 27 -19.53 -6.34 -11.73
CA LYS A 27 -19.93 -7.75 -11.77
C LYS A 27 -19.12 -8.59 -10.78
N GLN A 28 -17.80 -8.40 -10.72
CA GLN A 28 -16.96 -9.12 -9.75
C GLN A 28 -17.30 -8.73 -8.31
N TYR A 29 -17.52 -7.43 -8.05
CA TYR A 29 -17.89 -6.91 -6.75
C TYR A 29 -19.19 -7.55 -6.23
N GLU A 30 -20.22 -7.63 -7.08
CA GLU A 30 -21.53 -8.20 -6.76
C GLU A 30 -21.47 -9.74 -6.65
N ASN A 31 -20.95 -10.42 -7.68
CA ASN A 31 -20.95 -11.89 -7.76
C ASN A 31 -20.17 -12.53 -6.61
N ARG A 32 -19.03 -11.94 -6.21
CA ARG A 32 -18.18 -12.43 -5.13
C ARG A 32 -18.53 -11.84 -3.76
N ARG A 33 -19.60 -11.04 -3.68
CA ARG A 33 -20.05 -10.37 -2.43
C ARG A 33 -18.93 -9.58 -1.76
N ILE A 34 -18.12 -8.89 -2.57
CA ILE A 34 -16.90 -8.20 -2.13
C ILE A 34 -17.20 -7.13 -1.07
N GLU A 35 -18.40 -6.55 -1.05
CA GLU A 35 -18.84 -5.61 -0.01
C GLU A 35 -18.58 -6.15 1.41
N LYS A 36 -19.01 -7.39 1.68
CA LYS A 36 -18.90 -8.01 3.00
C LYS A 36 -17.44 -8.26 3.37
N LEU A 37 -16.62 -8.65 2.39
CA LEU A 37 -15.17 -8.80 2.55
C LEU A 37 -14.52 -7.46 2.87
N CYS A 38 -14.79 -6.42 2.08
CA CYS A 38 -14.25 -5.07 2.27
C CYS A 38 -14.61 -4.50 3.64
N ARG A 39 -15.86 -4.70 4.11
CA ARG A 39 -16.28 -4.24 5.44
C ARG A 39 -15.41 -4.86 6.54
N ALA A 40 -15.20 -6.18 6.49
CA ALA A 40 -14.33 -6.86 7.44
C ALA A 40 -12.87 -6.39 7.33
N GLU A 41 -12.34 -6.21 6.11
CA GLU A 41 -10.97 -5.71 5.90
C GLU A 41 -10.77 -4.30 6.47
N GLN A 42 -11.73 -3.40 6.24
CA GLN A 42 -11.67 -2.03 6.75
C GLN A 42 -11.76 -2.00 8.27
N ASP A 43 -12.69 -2.73 8.88
CA ASP A 43 -12.81 -2.77 10.35
C ASP A 43 -11.54 -3.32 11.00
N LEU A 44 -10.93 -4.36 10.42
CA LEU A 44 -9.69 -4.95 10.92
C LEU A 44 -8.47 -4.03 10.72
N ALA A 45 -8.36 -3.37 9.57
CA ALA A 45 -7.25 -2.47 9.26
C ALA A 45 -7.32 -1.16 10.05
N MET A 46 -8.52 -0.63 10.27
CA MET A 46 -8.75 0.61 11.02
C MET A 46 -8.79 0.37 12.53
N GLY A 47 -9.27 -0.80 12.98
CA GLY A 47 -9.51 -1.09 14.39
C GLY A 47 -10.79 -0.45 14.95
N GLU A 48 -11.61 0.14 14.08
CA GLU A 48 -12.85 0.84 14.38
C GLU A 48 -13.88 0.67 13.24
N THR A 49 -15.15 0.82 13.57
CA THR A 49 -16.27 0.78 12.61
C THR A 49 -16.38 2.11 11.83
N PRO A 50 -17.20 2.21 10.77
CA PRO A 50 -17.39 3.46 10.04
C PRO A 50 -17.84 4.63 10.93
N GLU A 51 -18.55 4.33 12.01
CA GLU A 51 -19.03 5.30 13.01
C GLU A 51 -17.93 5.77 13.98
N GLY A 52 -16.70 5.22 13.87
CA GLY A 52 -15.59 5.50 14.77
C GLY A 52 -15.64 4.71 16.08
N GLU A 53 -16.49 3.69 16.18
CA GLU A 53 -16.55 2.84 17.37
C GLU A 53 -15.42 1.83 17.34
N LYS A 54 -14.67 1.71 18.45
CA LYS A 54 -13.57 0.75 18.55
C LYS A 54 -14.09 -0.69 18.38
N LEU A 55 -13.37 -1.48 17.58
CA LEU A 55 -13.71 -2.87 17.33
C LEU A 55 -13.47 -3.74 18.58
N THR A 56 -14.56 -4.10 19.28
CA THR A 56 -14.51 -4.87 20.53
C THR A 56 -14.42 -6.38 20.30
N ASP A 57 -15.16 -6.90 19.32
CA ASP A 57 -15.19 -8.33 18.98
C ASP A 57 -14.94 -8.55 17.48
N PRO A 58 -13.66 -8.56 17.04
CA PRO A 58 -13.30 -8.75 15.64
C PRO A 58 -13.72 -10.11 15.07
N MET A 59 -13.97 -11.12 15.92
CA MET A 59 -14.34 -12.46 15.45
C MET A 59 -15.72 -12.49 14.81
N ARG A 60 -16.62 -11.55 15.16
CA ARG A 60 -17.92 -11.38 14.53
C ARG A 60 -17.84 -11.06 13.04
N SER A 61 -16.80 -10.36 12.60
CA SER A 61 -16.58 -10.07 11.18
C SER A 61 -15.71 -11.14 10.50
N VAL A 62 -14.76 -11.74 11.22
CA VAL A 62 -13.84 -12.76 10.68
C VAL A 62 -14.54 -14.10 10.41
N VAL A 63 -15.24 -14.68 11.40
CA VAL A 63 -15.79 -16.04 11.30
C VAL A 63 -16.77 -16.20 10.13
N PRO A 64 -17.71 -15.26 9.88
CA PRO A 64 -18.63 -15.37 8.75
C PRO A 64 -17.96 -15.31 7.37
N ILE A 65 -16.71 -14.84 7.26
CA ILE A 65 -15.95 -14.88 6.01
C ILE A 65 -15.22 -16.23 5.89
N LEU A 66 -14.61 -16.73 6.97
CA LEU A 66 -13.87 -17.99 6.95
C LEU A 66 -14.75 -19.20 6.63
N LEU A 67 -16.00 -19.21 7.12
CA LEU A 67 -16.96 -20.28 6.89
C LEU A 67 -17.66 -20.20 5.52
N ASP A 68 -17.62 -19.05 4.85
CA ASP A 68 -18.35 -18.82 3.60
C ASP A 68 -17.55 -19.37 2.41
N GLN A 69 -18.16 -20.31 1.70
CA GLN A 69 -17.54 -21.05 0.59
C GLN A 69 -17.47 -20.22 -0.71
N ASN A 70 -18.11 -19.04 -0.75
CA ASN A 70 -17.98 -18.13 -1.90
C ASN A 70 -16.62 -17.43 -1.94
N TYR A 71 -15.89 -17.39 -0.82
CA TYR A 71 -14.57 -16.78 -0.75
C TYR A 71 -13.47 -17.81 -1.01
N SER A 72 -12.48 -17.40 -1.80
CA SER A 72 -11.29 -18.19 -2.06
C SER A 72 -10.44 -18.34 -0.79
N SER A 73 -9.54 -19.33 -0.77
CA SER A 73 -8.53 -19.43 0.30
C SER A 73 -7.71 -18.15 0.43
N PHE A 74 -7.43 -17.45 -0.66
CA PHE A 74 -6.65 -16.20 -0.66
C PHE A 74 -7.41 -15.04 -0.03
N ASP A 75 -8.72 -14.96 -0.23
CA ASP A 75 -9.57 -13.98 0.47
C ASP A 75 -9.57 -14.26 1.98
N LYS A 76 -9.71 -15.53 2.38
CA LYS A 76 -9.67 -15.95 3.79
C LYS A 76 -8.30 -15.68 4.43
N LEU A 77 -7.21 -15.95 3.69
CA LEU A 77 -5.83 -15.63 4.10
C LEU A 77 -5.67 -14.14 4.41
N ARG A 78 -6.16 -13.25 3.54
CA ARG A 78 -6.09 -11.80 3.76
C ARG A 78 -6.76 -11.39 5.06
N ILE A 79 -7.95 -11.93 5.34
CA ILE A 79 -8.68 -11.65 6.59
C ILE A 79 -7.93 -12.18 7.81
N ILE A 80 -7.38 -13.39 7.75
CA ILE A 80 -6.56 -13.95 8.84
C ILE A 80 -5.33 -13.06 9.08
N LEU A 81 -4.63 -12.64 8.03
CA LEU A 81 -3.47 -11.75 8.14
C LEU A 81 -3.82 -10.41 8.79
N LEU A 82 -4.89 -9.75 8.32
CA LEU A 82 -5.35 -8.48 8.90
C LEU A 82 -5.77 -8.65 10.37
N PHE A 83 -6.44 -9.74 10.72
CA PHE A 83 -6.78 -10.05 12.10
C PHE A 83 -5.53 -10.19 12.98
N ILE A 84 -4.54 -10.97 12.53
CA ILE A 84 -3.29 -11.17 13.28
C ILE A 84 -2.52 -9.86 13.44
N LEU A 85 -2.45 -9.04 12.38
CA LEU A 85 -1.84 -7.71 12.42
C LEU A 85 -2.55 -6.81 13.44
N SER A 86 -3.88 -6.81 13.47
CA SER A 86 -4.68 -6.01 14.43
C SER A 86 -4.43 -6.40 15.89
N LYS A 87 -4.06 -7.67 16.15
CA LYS A 87 -3.73 -8.20 17.49
C LYS A 87 -2.23 -8.14 17.80
N ASN A 88 -1.41 -7.76 16.82
CA ASN A 88 0.05 -7.84 16.90
C ASN A 88 0.51 -9.24 17.36
N GLY A 89 0.03 -10.26 16.65
CA GLY A 89 0.31 -11.68 16.91
C GLY A 89 -0.73 -12.38 17.80
N ILE A 90 -0.91 -13.67 17.59
CA ILE A 90 -1.86 -14.56 18.27
C ILE A 90 -1.17 -15.85 18.76
N SER A 91 -1.82 -16.62 19.63
CA SER A 91 -1.31 -17.94 20.02
C SER A 91 -1.40 -18.95 18.87
N GLU A 92 -0.53 -19.96 18.89
CA GLU A 92 -0.56 -21.05 17.91
C GLU A 92 -1.89 -21.81 17.93
N GLU A 93 -2.49 -22.00 19.11
CA GLU A 93 -3.82 -22.62 19.25
C GLU A 93 -4.89 -21.81 18.50
N ASN A 94 -4.88 -20.49 18.63
CA ASN A 94 -5.84 -19.63 17.94
C ASN A 94 -5.61 -19.61 16.43
N LEU A 95 -4.35 -19.63 15.98
CA LEU A 95 -4.04 -19.76 14.56
C LEU A 95 -4.58 -21.08 14.01
N ASN A 96 -4.33 -22.20 14.71
CA ASN A 96 -4.81 -23.52 14.27
C ASN A 96 -6.34 -23.57 14.17
N LYS A 97 -7.06 -22.93 15.10
CA LYS A 97 -8.53 -22.80 15.03
C LYS A 97 -8.98 -22.02 13.79
N LEU A 98 -8.32 -20.89 13.48
CA LEU A 98 -8.65 -20.08 12.28
C LEU A 98 -8.43 -20.86 10.98
N ILE A 99 -7.28 -21.53 10.87
CA ILE A 99 -6.93 -22.38 9.71
C ILE A 99 -7.93 -23.53 9.55
N HIS A 100 -8.31 -24.19 10.65
CA HIS A 100 -9.30 -25.25 10.65
C HIS A 100 -10.68 -24.75 10.20
N HIS A 101 -11.18 -23.63 10.75
CA HIS A 101 -12.47 -23.06 10.36
C HIS A 101 -12.49 -22.59 8.90
N ALA A 102 -11.35 -22.10 8.39
CA ALA A 102 -11.20 -21.70 7.00
C ALA A 102 -11.07 -22.89 6.03
N GLN A 103 -10.92 -24.12 6.55
CA GLN A 103 -10.67 -25.36 5.80
C GLN A 103 -9.40 -25.29 4.93
N MET A 104 -8.36 -24.67 5.47
CA MET A 104 -7.12 -24.39 4.76
C MET A 104 -6.11 -25.53 4.88
N THR A 105 -5.25 -25.66 3.89
CA THR A 105 -4.19 -26.68 3.88
C THR A 105 -3.00 -26.29 4.75
N HIS A 106 -2.09 -27.24 4.97
CA HIS A 106 -0.86 -26.97 5.71
C HIS A 106 0.05 -25.98 4.96
N GLU A 107 0.09 -26.05 3.64
CA GLU A 107 0.82 -25.12 2.78
C GLU A 107 0.27 -23.70 2.91
N GLU A 108 -1.06 -23.54 2.94
CA GLU A 108 -1.70 -22.24 3.13
C GLU A 108 -1.46 -21.67 4.54
N ARG A 109 -1.43 -22.53 5.57
CA ARG A 109 -0.98 -22.12 6.92
C ARG A 109 0.45 -21.57 6.89
N ASN A 110 1.35 -22.15 6.11
CA ASN A 110 2.73 -21.69 6.01
C ASN A 110 2.84 -20.30 5.36
N ILE A 111 1.91 -19.92 4.47
CA ILE A 111 1.84 -18.54 3.93
C ILE A 111 1.67 -17.53 5.06
N VAL A 112 0.83 -17.83 6.06
CA VAL A 112 0.61 -16.96 7.23
C VAL A 112 1.89 -16.83 8.06
N LEU A 113 2.58 -17.95 8.30
CA LEU A 113 3.82 -17.96 9.09
C LEU A 113 4.97 -17.26 8.38
N ASN A 114 5.06 -17.37 7.05
CA ASN A 114 6.11 -16.73 6.26
C ASN A 114 6.12 -15.20 6.38
N LEU A 115 5.01 -14.58 6.76
CA LEU A 115 4.97 -13.15 7.03
C LEU A 115 5.91 -12.75 8.19
N GLN A 116 6.27 -13.69 9.08
CA GLN A 116 7.29 -13.47 10.13
C GLN A 116 8.67 -13.14 9.55
N ASN A 117 8.99 -13.64 8.35
CA ASN A 117 10.27 -13.36 7.67
C ASN A 117 10.39 -11.89 7.27
N LEU A 118 9.26 -11.16 7.16
CA LEU A 118 9.23 -9.71 6.93
C LEU A 118 9.28 -8.90 8.24
N GLY A 119 9.60 -9.55 9.36
CA GLY A 119 9.70 -8.91 10.68
C GLY A 119 8.35 -8.72 11.39
N ILE A 120 7.29 -9.37 10.91
CA ILE A 120 5.95 -9.26 11.50
C ILE A 120 5.74 -10.28 12.64
N ASN A 121 5.09 -9.86 13.74
CA ASN A 121 4.71 -10.78 14.80
C ASN A 121 3.44 -11.55 14.39
N ILE A 122 3.57 -12.84 14.11
CA ILE A 122 2.43 -13.74 13.80
C ILE A 122 2.05 -14.57 15.02
N LEU A 123 3.01 -15.29 15.59
CA LEU A 123 2.84 -16.06 16.82
C LEU A 123 3.28 -15.26 18.05
N SER A 124 2.53 -15.39 19.14
CA SER A 124 2.83 -14.78 20.44
C SER A 124 3.07 -15.88 21.49
N ASP A 125 4.30 -16.36 21.58
CA ASP A 125 4.66 -17.52 22.42
C ASP A 125 5.07 -17.13 23.86
N GLY A 126 4.39 -16.13 24.45
CA GLY A 126 4.71 -15.64 25.80
C GLY A 126 6.06 -14.90 25.93
N GLY A 127 6.89 -14.90 24.89
CA GLY A 127 8.11 -14.10 24.80
C GLY A 127 7.84 -12.62 24.51
N ALA A 128 8.89 -11.80 24.62
CA ALA A 128 8.81 -10.37 24.30
C ALA A 128 8.44 -10.16 22.83
N LYS A 129 7.23 -9.64 22.57
CA LYS A 129 6.82 -9.25 21.21
C LYS A 129 7.79 -8.21 20.67
N ARG A 130 8.20 -8.33 19.39
CA ARG A 130 8.96 -7.25 18.75
C ARG A 130 8.11 -5.99 18.76
N LYS A 131 8.64 -4.89 19.30
CA LYS A 131 7.96 -3.60 19.22
C LYS A 131 8.03 -3.13 17.77
N GLN A 132 6.94 -3.35 17.04
CA GLN A 132 6.81 -2.81 15.69
C GLN A 132 6.66 -1.30 15.80
N TRP A 133 7.61 -0.58 15.23
CA TRP A 133 7.46 0.85 15.08
C TRP A 133 6.42 1.11 13.98
N THR A 134 5.43 1.93 14.30
CA THR A 134 4.48 2.47 13.34
C THR A 134 4.60 3.99 13.38
N PRO A 135 4.61 4.67 12.22
CA PRO A 135 4.57 6.12 12.19
C PRO A 135 3.25 6.61 12.78
N HIS A 136 3.27 7.86 13.26
CA HIS A 136 2.05 8.52 13.70
C HIS A 136 1.09 8.64 12.52
N ARG A 137 -0.13 8.10 12.69
CA ARG A 137 -1.17 8.11 11.66
C ARG A 137 -1.89 9.45 11.67
N LYS A 138 -1.93 10.13 10.52
CA LYS A 138 -2.69 11.38 10.37
C LYS A 138 -4.18 11.07 10.19
N GLN A 139 -5.04 12.03 10.54
CA GLN A 139 -6.48 11.91 10.30
C GLN A 139 -6.79 12.19 8.83
N HIS A 140 -7.17 11.16 8.08
CA HIS A 140 -7.53 11.26 6.66
C HIS A 140 -9.03 11.11 6.40
N ILE A 141 -9.81 10.69 7.39
CA ILE A 141 -11.25 10.50 7.24
C ILE A 141 -11.91 11.88 7.13
N THR A 142 -12.70 12.05 6.08
CA THR A 142 -13.49 13.24 5.78
C THR A 142 -14.97 12.86 5.62
N ALA A 143 -15.86 13.85 5.51
CA ALA A 143 -17.27 13.60 5.24
C ALA A 143 -17.53 12.91 3.88
N GLU A 144 -16.57 12.96 2.95
CA GLU A 144 -16.66 12.33 1.62
C GLU A 144 -16.05 10.92 1.60
N THR A 145 -15.44 10.48 2.71
CA THR A 145 -14.80 9.17 2.79
C THR A 145 -15.85 8.06 2.79
N LEU A 146 -15.76 7.15 1.83
CA LEU A 146 -16.65 5.99 1.75
C LEU A 146 -16.32 4.96 2.85
N ASP A 147 -17.34 4.35 3.46
CA ASP A 147 -17.21 3.36 4.53
C ASP A 147 -16.26 2.20 4.20
N LEU A 148 -16.25 1.77 2.93
CA LEU A 148 -15.45 0.66 2.43
C LEU A 148 -14.06 1.09 1.95
N SER A 149 -13.67 2.35 2.16
CA SER A 149 -12.41 2.94 1.67
C SER A 149 -11.81 3.93 2.67
N ARG A 150 -11.85 3.60 3.97
CA ARG A 150 -11.33 4.42 5.08
C ARG A 150 -9.82 4.32 5.23
N TRP A 151 -9.26 3.13 5.00
CA TRP A 151 -7.83 2.89 5.15
C TRP A 151 -6.99 3.76 4.21
N THR A 152 -6.04 4.47 4.82
CA THR A 152 -5.00 5.23 4.10
C THR A 152 -3.65 4.51 4.23
N PRO A 153 -2.92 4.25 3.13
CA PRO A 153 -1.60 3.62 3.19
C PRO A 153 -0.62 4.41 4.07
N ILE A 154 0.12 3.69 4.91
CA ILE A 154 1.10 4.27 5.84
C ILE A 154 2.13 5.14 5.11
N ILE A 155 2.53 4.76 3.90
CA ILE A 155 3.50 5.54 3.12
C ILE A 155 2.99 6.95 2.77
N LYS A 156 1.67 7.19 2.73
CA LYS A 156 1.11 8.52 2.51
C LYS A 156 1.48 9.47 3.64
N ASP A 157 1.39 8.99 4.89
CA ASP A 157 1.79 9.75 6.08
C ASP A 157 3.29 10.09 5.99
N LEU A 158 4.12 9.11 5.62
CA LEU A 158 5.57 9.32 5.43
C LEU A 158 5.87 10.33 4.32
N MET A 159 5.18 10.24 3.18
CA MET A 159 5.36 11.19 2.08
C MET A 159 5.00 12.61 2.51
N GLN A 160 3.89 12.79 3.23
CA GLN A 160 3.49 14.09 3.77
C GLN A 160 4.49 14.62 4.80
N ASP A 161 4.95 13.78 5.73
CA ASP A 161 5.98 14.15 6.72
C ASP A 161 7.29 14.59 6.04
N GLY A 162 7.69 13.90 4.97
CA GLY A 162 8.89 14.25 4.21
C GLY A 162 8.77 15.58 3.45
N VAL A 163 7.57 15.95 3.01
CA VAL A 163 7.28 17.22 2.32
C VAL A 163 7.16 18.39 3.29
N GLU A 164 6.36 18.22 4.34
CA GLU A 164 6.04 19.26 5.32
C GLU A 164 7.31 19.64 6.12
N GLY A 165 8.11 18.62 6.48
CA GLY A 165 9.31 18.80 7.30
C GLY A 165 8.97 19.25 8.72
N ARG A 166 9.77 18.81 9.71
CA ARG A 166 9.82 19.57 10.96
C ARG A 166 10.68 20.81 10.71
N SER A 167 10.45 21.87 11.48
CA SER A 167 11.14 23.18 11.38
C SER A 167 12.68 23.11 11.31
N ASP A 168 13.25 21.98 11.70
CA ASP A 168 14.67 21.74 11.90
C ASP A 168 15.25 20.72 10.90
N ALA A 169 14.40 20.02 10.12
CA ALA A 169 14.80 19.30 8.91
C ALA A 169 13.59 18.87 8.05
N ARG A 170 13.64 19.17 6.75
CA ARG A 170 12.77 18.60 5.71
C ARG A 170 13.11 17.12 5.47
N CYS A 171 12.97 16.31 6.51
CA CYS A 171 13.26 14.88 6.47
C CYS A 171 12.33 14.11 7.40
N LEU A 172 12.18 12.82 7.10
CA LEU A 172 11.56 11.86 7.99
C LEU A 172 12.30 11.80 9.33
N ASP A 173 11.67 11.19 10.34
CA ASP A 173 12.30 10.98 11.65
C ASP A 173 13.62 10.21 11.52
N VAL A 174 14.73 10.90 11.75
CA VAL A 174 16.11 10.39 11.59
C VAL A 174 16.39 9.18 12.48
N ARG A 175 15.63 8.98 13.58
CA ARG A 175 15.75 7.79 14.42
C ARG A 175 15.35 6.51 13.68
N HIS A 176 14.42 6.63 12.74
CA HIS A 176 13.87 5.51 11.96
C HIS A 176 14.36 5.52 10.51
N PHE A 177 14.67 6.71 9.97
CA PHE A 177 15.17 6.91 8.60
C PHE A 177 16.49 7.71 8.60
N PRO A 178 17.60 7.13 9.07
CA PRO A 178 18.88 7.83 9.16
C PRO A 178 19.51 8.05 7.78
N PHE A 179 20.29 9.13 7.66
CA PHE A 179 21.15 9.36 6.50
C PHE A 179 22.45 8.57 6.63
N LEU A 180 22.81 7.80 5.59
CA LEU A 180 24.03 6.98 5.59
C LEU A 180 25.33 7.79 5.75
N HIS A 181 25.38 9.01 5.24
CA HIS A 181 26.56 9.87 5.25
C HIS A 181 26.46 11.04 6.26
N GLY A 182 25.52 10.97 7.22
CA GLY A 182 25.20 12.08 8.09
C GLY A 182 24.45 13.21 7.38
N HIS A 183 23.78 14.08 8.15
CA HIS A 183 23.00 15.18 7.60
C HIS A 183 23.95 16.27 7.08
N GLN A 184 24.27 16.27 5.79
CA GLN A 184 24.70 17.52 5.16
C GLN A 184 23.49 18.44 5.19
N ARG A 185 23.53 19.50 6.01
CA ARG A 185 22.56 20.58 5.91
C ARG A 185 22.57 21.03 4.46
N VAL A 186 21.49 20.80 3.74
CA VAL A 186 21.27 21.41 2.43
C VAL A 186 21.13 22.89 2.72
N HIS A 187 22.26 23.60 2.76
CA HIS A 187 22.25 25.04 2.82
C HIS A 187 21.41 25.50 1.63
N SER A 188 20.40 26.32 1.91
CA SER A 188 19.67 27.11 0.92
C SER A 188 20.60 28.17 0.32
N GLY A 189 21.70 27.74 -0.27
CA GLY A 189 22.47 28.50 -1.24
C GLY A 189 21.88 28.26 -2.63
N PRO A 190 22.09 29.18 -3.58
CA PRO A 190 21.55 29.03 -4.93
C PRO A 190 22.01 27.70 -5.54
N SER A 191 21.05 26.81 -5.77
CA SER A 191 21.25 25.52 -6.42
C SER A 191 21.82 25.75 -7.81
N THR A 192 23.10 25.42 -8.00
CA THR A 192 23.65 25.24 -9.34
C THR A 192 23.32 23.82 -9.76
N ALA A 193 22.33 23.69 -10.66
CA ALA A 193 21.96 22.39 -11.22
C ALA A 193 23.18 21.72 -11.87
N PRO A 194 23.40 20.40 -11.68
CA PRO A 194 24.49 19.70 -12.34
C PRO A 194 24.28 19.73 -13.86
N LYS A 195 25.22 20.39 -14.57
CA LYS A 195 25.20 20.45 -16.03
C LYS A 195 25.67 19.11 -16.59
N SER A 196 24.77 18.43 -17.30
CA SER A 196 25.12 17.26 -18.12
C SER A 196 26.16 17.68 -19.16
N VAL A 197 27.29 16.97 -19.20
CA VAL A 197 28.41 17.21 -20.15
C VAL A 197 28.14 16.57 -21.52
N ARG A 198 26.89 16.19 -21.83
CA ARG A 198 26.58 15.39 -23.04
C ARG A 198 26.11 16.14 -24.28
N TYR A 199 26.00 17.47 -24.30
CA TYR A 199 25.72 18.16 -25.56
C TYR A 199 26.56 19.42 -25.74
N GLY A 200 27.18 19.48 -26.92
CA GLY A 200 28.15 20.47 -27.33
C GLY A 200 27.65 21.91 -27.26
N ASN A 201 28.64 22.75 -27.03
CA ASN A 201 28.60 24.20 -26.99
C ASN A 201 27.98 24.78 -28.27
N GLN A 202 26.77 25.33 -28.21
CA GLN A 202 26.27 26.30 -29.19
C GLN A 202 25.35 27.33 -28.53
N ASN A 203 25.87 28.56 -28.40
CA ASN A 203 25.20 29.76 -27.94
C ASN A 203 23.96 30.10 -28.80
N LYS A 204 22.76 30.11 -28.20
CA LYS A 204 21.64 31.00 -28.59
C LYS A 204 20.75 31.31 -27.38
N GLY A 205 20.56 32.61 -27.12
CA GLY A 205 19.42 33.20 -26.41
C GLY A 205 19.24 32.84 -24.93
N LYS A 206 19.48 33.81 -24.04
CA LYS A 206 19.10 33.74 -22.62
C LYS A 206 17.56 33.68 -22.47
N ALA A 207 16.97 32.51 -22.66
CA ALA A 207 15.86 32.11 -21.82
C ALA A 207 16.51 31.59 -20.54
N VAL A 208 16.29 32.28 -19.42
CA VAL A 208 16.47 31.64 -18.11
C VAL A 208 15.50 30.48 -18.13
N ALA A 209 15.99 29.28 -18.46
CA ALA A 209 15.27 28.06 -18.20
C ALA A 209 15.06 28.05 -16.69
N VAL A 210 13.91 28.55 -16.25
CA VAL A 210 13.39 28.24 -14.93
C VAL A 210 13.47 26.73 -14.87
N ALA A 211 14.39 26.21 -14.05
CA ALA A 211 14.43 24.79 -13.79
C ALA A 211 13.03 24.44 -13.27
N ARG A 212 12.19 23.84 -14.13
CA ARG A 212 10.83 23.40 -13.80
C ARG A 212 10.90 22.15 -12.94
N GLY A 213 11.64 22.20 -11.83
CA GLY A 213 11.88 21.07 -10.96
C GLY A 213 11.98 21.57 -9.54
N GLY A 214 10.88 21.44 -8.80
CA GLY A 214 10.97 21.55 -7.36
C GLY A 214 11.64 20.31 -6.75
N PRO A 215 11.74 20.26 -5.41
CA PRO A 215 12.38 19.15 -4.71
C PRO A 215 11.69 17.82 -5.00
N ARG A 216 12.48 16.76 -5.14
CA ARG A 216 12.00 15.39 -5.36
C ARG A 216 12.20 14.55 -4.12
N LEU A 217 11.16 13.86 -3.69
CA LEU A 217 11.24 12.88 -2.63
C LEU A 217 11.05 11.48 -3.24
N ILE A 218 12.09 10.64 -3.14
CA ILE A 218 12.12 9.33 -3.77
C ILE A 218 11.96 8.25 -2.70
N PHE A 219 10.92 7.44 -2.81
CA PHE A 219 10.73 6.23 -2.01
C PHE A 219 11.01 5.01 -2.89
N PHE A 220 11.77 4.05 -2.36
CA PHE A 220 11.96 2.74 -2.99
C PHE A 220 11.59 1.63 -2.00
N ILE A 221 10.57 0.83 -2.32
CA ILE A 221 10.14 -0.30 -1.50
C ILE A 221 10.79 -1.58 -2.06
N VAL A 222 11.61 -2.26 -1.27
CA VAL A 222 12.12 -3.60 -1.63
C VAL A 222 11.03 -4.62 -1.34
N GLY A 223 10.62 -5.41 -2.33
CA GLY A 223 9.63 -6.49 -2.15
C GLY A 223 8.23 -6.20 -2.71
N GLY A 224 8.04 -5.07 -3.40
CA GLY A 224 6.81 -4.76 -4.11
C GLY A 224 6.14 -3.45 -3.67
N VAL A 225 5.40 -2.82 -4.58
CA VAL A 225 4.52 -1.67 -4.30
C VAL A 225 3.09 -1.94 -4.75
N THR A 226 2.12 -1.55 -3.94
CA THR A 226 0.69 -1.70 -4.24
C THR A 226 0.16 -0.53 -5.08
N TYR A 227 -0.94 -0.75 -5.80
CA TYR A 227 -1.65 0.33 -6.50
C TYR A 227 -2.15 1.44 -5.56
N ALA A 228 -2.50 1.12 -4.31
CA ALA A 228 -2.93 2.11 -3.32
C ALA A 228 -1.77 3.04 -2.89
N GLU A 229 -0.56 2.51 -2.74
CA GLU A 229 0.64 3.30 -2.45
C GLU A 229 1.07 4.14 -3.66
N MET A 230 0.96 3.60 -4.87
CA MET A 230 1.16 4.36 -6.12
C MET A 230 0.19 5.55 -6.19
N ARG A 231 -1.10 5.32 -5.91
CA ARG A 231 -2.12 6.39 -5.84
C ARG A 231 -1.74 7.46 -4.83
N ALA A 232 -1.30 7.07 -3.64
CA ALA A 232 -0.88 8.00 -2.59
C ALA A 232 0.25 8.94 -3.04
N ALA A 233 1.22 8.44 -3.82
CA ALA A 233 2.29 9.28 -4.37
C ALA A 233 1.76 10.40 -5.29
N TYR A 234 0.77 10.10 -6.14
CA TYR A 234 0.11 11.11 -6.99
C TYR A 234 -0.70 12.11 -6.16
N GLU A 235 -1.46 11.63 -5.17
CA GLU A 235 -2.25 12.48 -4.27
C GLU A 235 -1.35 13.48 -3.53
N VAL A 236 -0.24 13.01 -2.94
CA VAL A 236 0.70 13.87 -2.22
C VAL A 236 1.40 14.83 -3.17
N THR A 237 1.86 14.38 -4.35
CA THR A 237 2.47 15.27 -5.36
C THR A 237 1.53 16.41 -5.74
N LYS A 238 0.25 16.10 -6.01
CA LYS A 238 -0.75 17.11 -6.35
C LYS A 238 -1.00 18.11 -5.21
N ALA A 239 -0.97 17.64 -3.96
CA ALA A 239 -1.18 18.49 -2.78
C ALA A 239 0.06 19.31 -2.37
N SER A 240 1.27 18.87 -2.76
CA SER A 240 2.54 19.42 -2.23
C SER A 240 3.11 20.60 -3.04
N GLY A 241 2.37 21.07 -4.05
CA GLY A 241 2.71 22.25 -4.86
C GLY A 241 3.98 22.08 -5.69
N SER A 242 5.14 22.34 -5.08
CA SER A 242 6.45 22.27 -5.76
C SER A 242 7.15 20.93 -5.62
N TRP A 243 6.78 20.10 -4.64
CA TRP A 243 7.40 18.79 -4.46
C TRP A 243 6.87 17.75 -5.44
N GLU A 244 7.76 16.89 -5.92
CA GLU A 244 7.44 15.72 -6.74
C GLU A 244 7.78 14.44 -5.96
N ILE A 245 6.77 13.59 -5.72
CA ILE A 245 6.97 12.28 -5.09
C ILE A 245 7.21 11.24 -6.18
N ILE A 246 8.33 10.53 -6.08
CA ILE A 246 8.66 9.42 -6.97
C ILE A 246 8.66 8.15 -6.13
N LEU A 247 7.75 7.23 -6.44
CA LEU A 247 7.66 5.93 -5.79
C LEU A 247 8.13 4.84 -6.76
N GLY A 248 9.09 4.04 -6.32
CA GLY A 248 9.59 2.87 -7.03
C GLY A 248 9.61 1.62 -6.15
N SER A 249 9.76 0.47 -6.80
CA SER A 249 9.90 -0.81 -6.13
C SER A 249 10.55 -1.84 -7.05
N THR A 250 10.80 -3.04 -6.52
CA THR A 250 11.23 -4.21 -7.30
C THR A 250 10.18 -4.66 -8.32
N HIS A 251 8.89 -4.57 -7.96
CA HIS A 251 7.77 -4.95 -8.82
C HIS A 251 6.46 -4.33 -8.31
N ILE A 252 5.40 -4.39 -9.13
CA ILE A 252 4.05 -4.00 -8.71
C ILE A 252 3.34 -5.24 -8.16
N ILE A 253 2.70 -5.12 -7.00
CA ILE A 253 2.02 -6.23 -6.33
C ILE A 253 0.51 -6.06 -6.31
N THR A 254 -0.19 -7.16 -6.51
CA THR A 254 -1.61 -7.36 -6.17
C THR A 254 -1.71 -8.18 -4.88
N PRO A 255 -2.86 -8.19 -4.18
CA PRO A 255 -3.01 -9.01 -2.97
C PRO A 255 -2.68 -10.48 -3.18
N GLU A 256 -3.13 -11.06 -4.31
CA GLU A 256 -2.85 -12.46 -4.64
C GLU A 256 -1.38 -12.70 -5.00
N ALA A 257 -0.74 -11.77 -5.71
CA ALA A 257 0.69 -11.87 -6.02
C ALA A 257 1.54 -11.79 -4.74
N PHE A 258 1.16 -10.94 -3.78
CA PHE A 258 1.84 -10.84 -2.50
C PHE A 258 1.73 -12.16 -1.70
N LEU A 259 0.55 -12.77 -1.63
CA LEU A 259 0.37 -14.08 -0.98
C LEU A 259 1.17 -15.19 -1.71
N THR A 260 1.26 -15.11 -3.04
CA THR A 260 2.05 -16.04 -3.86
C THR A 260 3.54 -15.87 -3.62
N ASP A 261 4.02 -14.64 -3.42
CA ASP A 261 5.43 -14.40 -3.10
C ASP A 261 5.75 -14.86 -1.67
N LEU A 262 4.82 -14.68 -0.73
CA LEU A 262 4.95 -15.25 0.63
C LEU A 262 5.01 -16.77 0.62
N SER A 263 4.21 -17.47 -0.19
CA SER A 263 4.22 -18.95 -0.21
C SER A 263 5.58 -19.54 -0.61
N LYS A 264 6.34 -18.81 -1.44
CA LYS A 264 7.67 -19.22 -1.90
C LYS A 264 8.75 -19.10 -0.82
N LEU A 265 8.51 -18.36 0.28
CA LEU A 265 9.49 -18.20 1.35
C LEU A 265 9.73 -19.48 2.16
N SER A 266 8.78 -20.43 2.16
CA SER A 266 8.98 -21.76 2.76
C SER A 266 9.58 -22.78 1.78
N ALA A 267 9.67 -22.46 0.49
CA ALA A 267 10.17 -23.41 -0.50
C ALA A 267 11.69 -23.55 -0.33
N PRO A 268 12.24 -24.78 -0.28
CA PRO A 268 13.68 -24.96 -0.31
C PRO A 268 14.24 -24.27 -1.56
N HIS A 269 15.27 -23.45 -1.38
CA HIS A 269 15.98 -22.88 -2.53
C HIS A 269 16.50 -24.06 -3.38
N PRO A 270 16.21 -24.10 -4.69
CA PRO A 270 16.87 -25.06 -5.55
C PRO A 270 18.37 -24.78 -5.43
N ILE A 271 19.11 -25.78 -4.92
CA ILE A 271 20.56 -25.77 -4.93
C ILE A 271 20.93 -25.81 -6.42
N VAL A 272 21.42 -24.68 -6.93
CA VAL A 272 21.99 -24.55 -8.28
C VAL A 272 23.42 -25.08 -8.26
#